data_AF-A0A672TGQ1-F1
#
_entry.id   AF-A0A672TGQ1-F1
#
_cell.length_a   1.000
_cell.length_b   1.000
_cell.length_c   1.000
_cell.angle_alpha   90.00
_cell.angle_beta   90.00
_cell.angle_gamma   90.00
#
_symmetry.space_group_name_H-M   'P 1'
#
loop_
_entity.id
_entity.type
_entity.pdbx_description
1 polymer ?
#
loop_
_entity_poly.entity_id
_entity_poly.type
_entity_poly.pdbx_seq_one_letter_code
_entity_poly.pdbx_strand_id
1 'polypeptide(L)'
;MAGWTLWMALVLVALPGAVGETRYEKFLRQHVDHPQTFTLAAHRYCEIMLARRRVTALGRPCKPSNTFVHAPAEELVAACTQAPDAGGFHSTPTPVSLTACRLRGGDNRPPCSYRALQVQHHVRVSCRDGLPVHLAGTYAPPQ
;
A
#
# COMPACT_ATOMS: atom_id res chain seq x y z
N MET A 1 -15.33 -36.07 57.57
CA MET A 1 -15.28 -36.03 56.10
C MET A 1 -15.58 -34.60 55.66
N ALA A 2 -14.56 -33.77 55.48
CA ALA A 2 -14.73 -32.37 55.06
C ALA A 2 -14.41 -32.28 53.57
N GLY A 3 -15.46 -32.19 52.74
CA GLY A 3 -15.33 -32.04 51.29
C GLY A 3 -14.94 -30.60 50.96
N TRP A 4 -13.73 -30.41 50.43
CA TRP A 4 -13.32 -29.14 49.84
C TRP A 4 -13.78 -29.10 48.39
N THR A 5 -14.81 -28.32 48.07
CA THR A 5 -15.16 -27.99 46.70
C THR A 5 -14.27 -26.85 46.21
N LEU A 6 -13.24 -27.18 45.42
CA LEU A 6 -12.44 -26.21 44.69
C LEU A 6 -13.31 -25.55 43.60
N TRP A 7 -13.61 -24.26 43.74
CA TRP A 7 -14.22 -23.48 42.67
C TRP A 7 -13.16 -23.10 41.64
N MET A 8 -13.17 -23.75 40.48
CA MET A 8 -12.40 -23.31 39.32
C MET A 8 -13.10 -22.10 38.70
N ALA A 9 -12.66 -20.89 39.04
CA ALA A 9 -13.07 -19.68 38.36
C ALA A 9 -12.53 -19.71 36.92
N LEU A 10 -13.42 -19.92 35.95
CA LEU A 10 -13.10 -19.85 34.52
C LEU A 10 -12.93 -18.37 34.14
N VAL A 11 -11.69 -17.86 34.18
CA VAL A 11 -11.38 -16.52 33.67
C VAL A 11 -11.41 -16.59 32.14
N LEU A 12 -12.50 -16.13 31.53
CA LEU A 12 -12.60 -15.86 30.10
C LEU A 12 -11.65 -14.70 29.77
N VAL A 13 -10.41 -15.02 29.40
CA VAL A 13 -9.49 -14.06 28.79
C VAL A 13 -10.07 -13.70 27.43
N ALA A 14 -10.64 -12.51 27.32
CA ALA A 14 -10.99 -11.92 26.04
C ALA A 14 -9.69 -11.70 25.25
N LEU A 15 -9.38 -12.59 24.32
CA LEU A 15 -8.36 -12.36 23.30
C LEU A 15 -8.83 -11.16 22.47
N PRO A 16 -8.11 -10.02 22.46
CA PRO A 16 -8.46 -8.95 21.54
C PRO A 16 -8.40 -9.53 20.13
N GLY A 17 -9.56 -9.55 19.47
CA GLY A 17 -9.70 -10.08 18.12
C GLY A 17 -8.65 -9.45 17.21
N ALA A 18 -8.01 -10.27 16.37
CA ALA A 18 -7.10 -9.79 15.34
C ALA A 18 -7.86 -8.80 14.45
N VAL A 19 -7.69 -7.49 14.70
CA VAL A 19 -8.27 -6.44 13.86
C VAL A 19 -7.62 -6.60 12.49
N GLY A 20 -8.42 -6.98 11.50
CA GLY A 20 -7.96 -7.12 10.13
C GLY A 20 -7.52 -5.78 9.56
N GLU A 21 -6.51 -5.80 8.69
CA GLU A 21 -6.03 -4.61 7.97
C GLU A 21 -7.17 -3.92 7.22
N THR A 22 -7.39 -2.63 7.51
CA THR A 22 -8.36 -1.79 6.81
C THR A 22 -7.92 -1.52 5.37
N ARG A 23 -8.84 -1.05 4.51
CA ARG A 23 -8.51 -0.70 3.12
C ARG A 23 -7.50 0.46 3.04
N TYR A 24 -7.59 1.42 3.95
CA TYR A 24 -6.66 2.55 4.01
C TYR A 24 -5.27 2.10 4.47
N GLU A 25 -5.17 1.30 5.53
CA GLU A 25 -3.88 0.73 5.97
C GLU A 25 -3.22 -0.11 4.86
N LYS A 26 -4.02 -0.92 4.15
CA LYS A 26 -3.56 -1.65 2.97
C LYS A 26 -3.05 -0.71 1.89
N PHE A 27 -3.76 0.36 1.60
CA PHE A 27 -3.34 1.37 0.61
C PHE A 27 -1.98 1.97 1.00
N LEU A 28 -1.84 2.44 2.25
CA LEU A 28 -0.57 3.00 2.75
C LEU A 28 0.58 2.00 2.66
N ARG A 29 0.35 0.76 3.12
CA ARG A 29 1.35 -0.31 3.04
C ARG A 29 1.81 -0.54 1.60
N GLN A 30 0.88 -0.61 0.65
CA GLN A 30 1.19 -0.92 -0.75
C GLN A 30 1.77 0.27 -1.51
N HIS A 31 1.42 1.52 -1.14
CA HIS A 31 1.62 2.67 -2.03
C HIS A 31 2.38 3.84 -1.43
N VAL A 32 2.61 3.92 -0.12
CA VAL A 32 3.28 5.09 0.49
C VAL A 32 4.65 4.70 1.04
N ASP A 33 5.71 5.38 0.59
CA ASP A 33 7.07 5.26 1.11
C ASP A 33 7.65 6.65 1.35
N HIS A 34 7.31 7.24 2.50
CA HIS A 34 7.71 8.58 2.91
C HIS A 34 8.17 8.61 4.38
N PRO A 35 9.32 9.23 4.70
CA PRO A 35 10.35 9.67 3.76
C PRO A 35 10.84 8.48 2.90
N GLN A 36 11.26 8.76 1.67
CA GLN A 36 11.69 7.71 0.75
C GLN A 36 12.79 6.87 1.40
N THR A 37 12.74 5.55 1.23
CA THR A 37 13.81 4.68 1.71
C THR A 37 15.10 4.93 0.88
N PHE A 38 15.95 5.86 1.33
CA PHE A 38 17.13 6.40 0.63
C PHE A 38 18.27 5.39 0.38
N THR A 39 18.21 4.21 0.97
CA THR A 39 19.36 3.29 1.06
C THR A 39 19.43 2.21 -0.01
N LEU A 40 18.53 2.22 -0.99
CA LEU A 40 18.44 1.16 -2.00
C LEU A 40 18.93 1.65 -3.36
N ALA A 41 19.88 0.92 -3.94
CA ALA A 41 20.22 1.10 -5.35
C ALA A 41 18.93 0.99 -6.18
N ALA A 42 18.70 1.96 -7.08
CA ALA A 42 17.43 2.14 -7.78
C ALA A 42 16.93 0.86 -8.47
N HIS A 43 17.84 0.01 -8.96
CA HIS A 43 17.50 -1.25 -9.63
C HIS A 43 16.91 -2.32 -8.70
N ARG A 44 17.20 -2.29 -7.39
CA ARG A 44 16.68 -3.26 -6.40
C ARG A 44 15.56 -2.72 -5.54
N TYR A 45 15.29 -1.41 -5.58
CA TYR A 45 14.27 -0.76 -4.75
C TYR A 45 12.92 -1.50 -4.82
N CYS A 46 12.42 -1.77 -6.02
CA CYS A 46 11.12 -2.40 -6.20
C CYS A 46 11.06 -3.83 -5.64
N GLU A 47 12.06 -4.67 -5.88
CA GLU A 47 12.10 -6.05 -5.40
C GLU A 47 12.08 -6.09 -3.87
N ILE A 48 12.89 -5.24 -3.24
CA ILE A 48 12.99 -5.15 -1.78
C ILE A 48 11.70 -4.59 -1.19
N MET A 49 11.19 -3.48 -1.72
CA MET A 49 10.03 -2.82 -1.14
C MET A 49 8.74 -3.62 -1.34
N LEU A 50 8.54 -4.26 -2.49
CA LEU A 50 7.38 -5.12 -2.72
C LEU A 50 7.35 -6.33 -1.78
N ALA A 51 8.52 -6.94 -1.52
CA ALA A 51 8.65 -8.02 -0.55
C ALA A 51 8.43 -7.51 0.89
N ARG A 52 9.13 -6.44 1.28
CA ARG A 52 9.04 -5.84 2.62
C ARG A 52 7.62 -5.42 2.98
N ARG A 53 6.89 -4.88 2.00
CA ARG A 53 5.50 -4.44 2.15
C ARG A 53 4.48 -5.55 1.94
N ARG A 54 4.91 -6.80 1.74
CA ARG A 54 4.03 -7.97 1.50
C ARG A 54 3.03 -7.70 0.38
N VAL A 55 3.47 -7.02 -0.67
CA VAL A 55 2.69 -6.81 -1.90
C VAL A 55 2.76 -8.07 -2.76
N THR A 56 3.96 -8.66 -2.83
CA THR A 56 4.18 -10.04 -3.24
C THR A 56 4.11 -10.94 -2.02
N ALA A 57 3.44 -12.08 -2.11
CA ALA A 57 3.43 -13.09 -1.06
C ALA A 57 3.84 -14.45 -1.64
N LEU A 58 4.43 -15.31 -0.81
CA LEU A 58 4.80 -16.67 -1.21
C LEU A 58 3.55 -17.42 -1.71
N GLY A 59 3.69 -18.14 -2.82
CA GLY A 59 2.60 -18.89 -3.43
C GLY A 59 1.53 -18.04 -4.14
N ARG A 60 1.67 -16.72 -4.21
CA ARG A 60 0.77 -15.85 -4.98
C ARG A 60 1.44 -15.33 -6.25
N PRO A 61 0.66 -15.11 -7.33
CA PRO A 61 1.16 -14.42 -8.50
C PRO A 61 1.77 -13.06 -8.16
N CYS A 62 2.87 -12.72 -8.81
CA CYS A 62 3.51 -11.43 -8.74
C CYS A 62 2.55 -10.34 -9.21
N LYS A 63 2.46 -9.24 -8.46
CA LYS A 63 1.65 -8.08 -8.86
C LYS A 63 2.28 -7.48 -10.12
N PRO A 64 1.55 -7.29 -11.24
CA PRO A 64 2.14 -6.79 -12.49
C PRO A 64 2.75 -5.39 -12.37
N SER A 65 2.13 -4.53 -11.56
CA SER A 65 2.61 -3.19 -11.29
C SER A 65 2.29 -2.75 -9.86
N ASN A 66 3.13 -1.84 -9.35
CA ASN A 66 2.89 -1.13 -8.11
C ASN A 66 3.60 0.22 -8.18
N THR A 67 3.07 1.23 -7.49
CA THR A 67 3.73 2.53 -7.39
C THR A 67 3.89 2.86 -5.92
N PHE A 68 5.10 3.27 -5.53
CA PHE A 68 5.39 3.89 -4.25
C PHE A 68 5.44 5.40 -4.42
N VAL A 69 4.66 6.10 -3.61
CA VAL A 69 4.57 7.56 -3.55
C VAL A 69 5.52 8.03 -2.44
N HIS A 70 6.39 8.99 -2.76
CA HIS A 70 7.39 9.54 -1.86
C HIS A 70 6.95 10.86 -1.23
N ALA A 71 5.67 10.95 -0.92
CA ALA A 71 5.05 12.09 -0.26
C ALA A 71 4.32 11.62 1.00
N PRO A 72 4.10 12.52 1.96
CA PRO A 72 3.31 12.21 3.14
C PRO A 72 1.91 11.69 2.78
N ALA A 73 1.32 10.87 3.66
CA ALA A 73 0.02 10.27 3.39
C ALA A 73 -1.10 11.33 3.25
N GLU A 74 -0.96 12.46 3.93
CA GLU A 74 -1.86 13.60 3.85
C GLU A 74 -2.00 14.17 2.44
N GLU A 75 -0.99 14.07 1.57
CA GLU A 75 -1.10 14.50 0.17
C GLU A 75 -2.08 13.61 -0.61
N LEU A 76 -2.11 12.31 -0.32
CA LEU A 76 -3.05 11.37 -0.93
C LEU A 76 -4.45 11.45 -0.30
N VAL A 77 -4.54 11.88 0.96
CA VAL A 77 -5.82 12.22 1.60
C VAL A 77 -6.38 13.52 1.01
N ALA A 78 -5.54 14.54 0.78
CA ALA A 78 -5.92 15.79 0.14
C ALA A 78 -6.39 15.59 -1.31
N ALA A 79 -5.88 14.57 -2.01
CA ALA A 79 -6.44 14.17 -3.29
C ALA A 79 -7.94 13.87 -3.16
N CYS A 80 -8.38 13.17 -2.11
CA CYS A 80 -9.79 12.81 -1.89
C CYS A 80 -10.73 14.00 -1.67
N THR A 81 -10.21 15.22 -1.48
CA THR A 81 -11.02 16.45 -1.39
C THR A 81 -11.09 17.21 -2.72
N GLN A 82 -10.30 16.81 -3.73
CA GLN A 82 -10.34 17.39 -5.06
C GLN A 82 -11.57 16.92 -5.84
N ALA A 83 -12.00 17.72 -6.82
CA ALA A 83 -13.02 17.28 -7.76
C ALA A 83 -12.56 16.01 -8.50
N PRO A 84 -13.39 14.96 -8.58
CA PRO A 84 -13.03 13.76 -9.32
C PRO A 84 -13.08 14.02 -10.84
N ASP A 85 -12.32 13.24 -11.60
CA ASP A 85 -12.44 13.19 -13.04
C ASP A 85 -13.70 12.42 -13.49
N ALA A 86 -13.93 12.37 -14.82
CA ALA A 86 -15.08 11.68 -15.41
C ALA A 86 -15.21 10.19 -15.03
N GLY A 87 -14.11 9.55 -14.60
CA GLY A 87 -14.08 8.18 -14.11
C GLY A 87 -14.31 8.03 -12.61
N GLY A 88 -14.57 9.14 -11.89
CA GLY A 88 -14.80 9.13 -10.44
C GLY A 88 -13.51 9.02 -9.61
N PHE A 89 -12.34 9.30 -10.21
CA PHE A 89 -11.07 9.26 -9.48
C PHE A 89 -10.58 10.65 -9.14
N HIS A 90 -9.94 10.77 -7.98
CA HIS A 90 -9.36 12.01 -7.52
C HIS A 90 -7.86 12.02 -7.74
N SER A 91 -7.25 13.19 -7.88
CA SER A 91 -5.82 13.31 -8.15
C SER A 91 -5.14 14.25 -7.16
N THR A 92 -3.86 14.02 -6.87
CA THR A 92 -3.07 14.96 -6.06
C THR A 92 -3.07 16.35 -6.71
N PRO A 93 -3.21 17.43 -5.92
CA PRO A 93 -3.24 18.80 -6.46
C PRO A 93 -1.95 19.16 -7.20
N THR A 94 -0.82 18.63 -6.73
CA THR A 94 0.52 18.82 -7.29
C THR A 94 1.14 17.47 -7.69
N PRO A 95 2.09 17.47 -8.64
CA PRO A 95 2.91 16.29 -8.90
C PRO A 95 3.76 15.96 -7.68
N VAL A 96 3.92 14.67 -7.41
CA VAL A 96 4.75 14.16 -6.31
C VAL A 96 5.77 13.15 -6.83
N SER A 97 6.88 12.99 -6.11
CA SER A 97 7.92 12.02 -6.45
C SER A 97 7.42 10.59 -6.24
N LEU A 98 7.69 9.70 -7.21
CA LEU A 98 7.23 8.32 -7.23
C LEU A 98 8.35 7.37 -7.64
N THR A 99 8.22 6.11 -7.22
CA THR A 99 8.86 4.96 -7.87
C THR A 99 7.81 4.00 -8.40
N ALA A 100 7.71 3.92 -9.74
CA ALA A 100 6.86 2.95 -10.43
C ALA A 100 7.60 1.62 -10.63
N CYS A 101 7.03 0.56 -10.09
CA CYS A 101 7.50 -0.81 -10.19
C CYS A 101 6.69 -1.58 -11.23
N ARG A 102 7.35 -2.20 -12.20
CA ARG A 102 6.71 -3.07 -13.20
C ARG A 102 7.39 -4.42 -13.23
N LEU A 103 6.63 -5.50 -13.24
CA LEU A 103 7.16 -6.85 -13.33
C LEU A 103 7.99 -7.00 -14.62
N ARG A 104 9.12 -7.71 -14.54
CA ARG A 104 9.92 -8.09 -15.71
C ARG A 104 9.32 -9.33 -16.36
N GLY A 105 9.33 -9.37 -17.69
CA GLY A 105 8.74 -10.48 -18.45
C GLY A 105 7.20 -10.46 -18.44
N GLY A 106 6.61 -11.57 -18.90
CA GLY A 106 5.16 -11.75 -18.99
C GLY A 106 4.57 -12.82 -18.06
N ASP A 107 5.39 -13.66 -17.42
CA ASP A 107 4.94 -14.62 -16.42
C ASP A 107 4.86 -13.95 -15.04
N ASN A 108 3.80 -14.25 -14.29
CA ASN A 108 3.57 -13.75 -12.94
C ASN A 108 3.90 -14.79 -11.86
N ARG A 109 4.52 -15.92 -12.21
CA ARG A 109 5.01 -16.89 -11.22
C ARG A 109 6.25 -16.35 -10.49
N PRO A 110 6.35 -16.56 -9.16
CA PRO A 110 7.59 -16.30 -8.42
C PRO A 110 8.78 -17.10 -8.99
N PRO A 111 10.03 -16.61 -8.87
CA PRO A 111 10.45 -15.39 -8.16
C PRO A 111 10.12 -14.09 -8.92
N CYS A 112 9.68 -13.07 -8.20
CA CYS A 112 9.25 -11.80 -8.79
C CYS A 112 10.44 -10.84 -8.97
N SER A 113 10.78 -10.50 -10.21
CA SER A 113 11.77 -9.45 -10.52
C SER A 113 11.11 -8.23 -11.16
N TYR A 114 11.56 -7.03 -10.77
CA TYR A 114 10.91 -5.78 -11.14
C TYR A 114 11.88 -4.81 -11.82
N ARG A 115 11.34 -3.95 -12.70
CA ARG A 115 11.98 -2.71 -13.13
C ARG A 115 11.42 -1.55 -12.33
N ALA A 116 12.29 -0.60 -11.97
CA ALA A 116 11.94 0.62 -11.28
C ALA A 116 12.07 1.81 -12.23
N LEU A 117 11.13 2.75 -12.14
CA LEU A 117 11.18 4.03 -12.83
C LEU A 117 10.82 5.13 -11.84
N GLN A 118 11.72 6.09 -11.63
CA GLN A 118 11.48 7.27 -10.81
C GLN A 118 10.93 8.40 -11.67
N VAL A 119 9.82 9.01 -11.24
CA VAL A 119 9.12 10.07 -11.97
C VAL A 119 8.47 11.05 -10.99
N GLN A 120 8.12 12.24 -11.48
CA GLN A 120 7.27 13.20 -10.76
C GLN A 120 5.94 13.36 -11.50
N HIS A 121 4.87 12.77 -10.96
CA HIS A 121 3.55 12.71 -11.61
C HIS A 121 2.46 13.08 -10.59
N HIS A 122 1.28 13.44 -11.07
CA HIS A 122 0.08 13.40 -10.26
C HIS A 122 -0.30 11.94 -9.96
N VAL A 123 -0.84 11.69 -8.76
CA VAL A 123 -1.32 10.36 -8.36
C VAL A 123 -2.84 10.35 -8.39
N ARG A 124 -3.41 9.41 -9.16
CA ARG A 124 -4.85 9.20 -9.30
C ARG A 124 -5.32 8.08 -8.37
N VAL A 125 -6.29 8.37 -7.51
CA VAL A 125 -6.79 7.46 -6.46
C VAL A 125 -8.32 7.35 -6.50
N SER A 126 -8.84 6.21 -6.05
CA SER A 126 -10.25 6.12 -5.64
C SER A 126 -10.35 6.26 -4.12
N CYS A 127 -11.34 7.00 -3.66
CA CYS A 127 -11.53 7.30 -2.25
C CYS A 127 -12.77 6.61 -1.69
N ARG A 128 -12.75 6.36 -0.38
CA ARG A 128 -13.90 5.89 0.40
C ARG A 128 -13.87 6.60 1.74
N ASP A 129 -14.98 7.23 2.11
CA ASP A 129 -15.13 7.95 3.39
C ASP A 129 -14.00 9.00 3.60
N GLY A 130 -13.61 9.69 2.51
CA GLY A 130 -12.53 10.69 2.51
C GLY A 130 -11.10 10.12 2.50
N LEU A 131 -10.92 8.80 2.50
CA LEU A 131 -9.61 8.14 2.53
C LEU A 131 -9.27 7.42 1.23
N PRO A 132 -8.01 7.46 0.76
CA PRO A 132 -7.61 6.73 -0.44
C PRO A 132 -7.56 5.22 -0.18
N VAL A 133 -8.19 4.43 -1.03
CA VAL A 133 -8.27 2.96 -0.88
C VAL A 133 -7.72 2.19 -2.08
N HIS A 134 -7.46 2.87 -3.19
CA HIS A 134 -6.85 2.28 -4.39
C HIS A 134 -6.07 3.34 -5.18
N LEU A 135 -4.89 2.96 -5.67
CA LEU A 135 -4.11 3.76 -6.63
C LEU A 135 -4.50 3.32 -8.04
N ALA A 136 -5.23 4.18 -8.75
CA ALA A 136 -5.77 3.90 -10.08
C ALA A 136 -4.75 4.14 -11.20
N GLY A 137 -3.81 5.07 -10.98
CA GLY A 137 -2.75 5.36 -11.94
C GLY A 137 -1.99 6.62 -11.59
N THR A 138 -1.10 7.03 -12.49
CA THR A 138 -0.35 8.29 -12.39
C THR A 138 -0.19 8.91 -13.77
N TYR A 139 -0.05 10.23 -13.85
CA TYR A 139 0.12 10.96 -15.11
C TYR A 139 1.08 12.14 -14.94
N ALA A 140 1.83 12.45 -15.99
CA ALA A 140 2.76 13.56 -16.00
C ALA A 140 2.01 14.91 -15.90
N PRO A 141 2.59 15.94 -15.27
CA PRO A 141 2.04 17.28 -15.35
C PRO A 141 1.94 17.77 -16.81
N PRO A 142 1.04 18.72 -17.11
CA PRO A 142 1.04 19.41 -18.40
C PRO A 142 2.42 20.03 -18.66
N GLN A 143 2.84 20.01 -19.93
CA GLN A 143 4.08 20.67 -20.39
C GLN A 143 3.87 22.17 -20.56
#